data_AF-A0AAV3F4Z2-F1
#
_entry.id   AF-A0AAV3F4Z2-F1
#
_cell.length_a   1.000
_cell.length_b   1.000
_cell.length_c   1.000
_cell.angle_alpha   90.00
_cell.angle_beta   90.00
_cell.angle_gamma   90.00
#
_symmetry.space_group_name_H-M   'P 1'
#
loop_
_entity.id
_entity.type
_entity.pdbx_description
1 polymer ?
#
loop_
_entity_poly.entity_id
_entity_poly.type
_entity_poly.pdbx_seq_one_letter_code
_entity_poly.pdbx_strand_id
1 'polypeptide(L)'
;MFFLKKLARYILRYELNNSNKTREILSNRNQTLSNQNRDFTDDLKRSQKNKKRLLKIINEKKDKSCDLAITSKDEIVYIFTSGTYFISLQLYGTDSNHAWSDSEILYSIHGFKEDIVKIDSLDSNTKRKGYARTLMIYFIEKMKEQKVTEIYGDLSPVDKNSFDWLIPFYESLGFTCTLPTDNKFGKLRMYLNYE
;
A
#
# COMPACT_ATOMS: atom_id res chain seq x y z
N MET A 1 50.22 -0.85 59.88
CA MET A 1 49.87 -1.78 58.78
C MET A 1 48.35 -1.92 58.51
N PHE A 2 47.47 -1.84 59.51
CA PHE A 2 46.01 -2.01 59.35
C PHE A 2 45.30 -0.92 58.52
N PHE A 3 45.73 0.34 58.65
CA PHE A 3 45.14 1.49 57.96
C PHE A 3 45.37 1.48 56.44
N LEU A 4 46.59 1.15 56.02
CA LEU A 4 46.98 0.98 54.60
C LEU A 4 46.13 -0.10 53.91
N LYS A 5 45.85 -1.22 54.58
CA LYS A 5 44.97 -2.27 54.05
C LYS A 5 43.53 -1.79 53.86
N LYS A 6 42.99 -0.97 54.77
CA LYS A 6 41.63 -0.41 54.64
C LYS A 6 41.56 0.60 53.50
N LEU A 7 42.55 1.49 53.38
CA LEU A 7 42.65 2.46 52.29
C LEU A 7 42.75 1.77 50.93
N ALA A 8 43.63 0.77 50.80
CA ALA A 8 43.78 -0.01 49.57
C ALA A 8 42.48 -0.74 49.18
N ARG A 9 41.76 -1.34 50.15
CA ARG A 9 40.44 -1.96 49.89
C ARG A 9 39.40 -0.96 49.44
N TYR A 10 39.41 0.26 49.99
CA TYR A 10 38.48 1.32 49.57
C TYR A 10 38.75 1.74 48.12
N ILE A 11 40.00 2.02 47.78
CA ILE A 11 40.42 2.40 46.41
C ILE A 11 40.05 1.30 45.42
N LEU A 12 40.39 0.04 45.73
CA LEU A 12 40.05 -1.11 44.89
C LEU A 12 38.54 -1.23 44.68
N ARG A 13 37.72 -1.11 45.73
CA ARG A 13 36.26 -1.18 45.60
C ARG A 13 35.71 -0.05 44.74
N TYR A 14 36.26 1.15 44.88
CA TYR A 14 35.87 2.30 44.07
C TYR A 14 36.19 2.08 42.59
N GLU A 15 37.40 1.65 42.26
CA GLU A 15 37.82 1.35 40.88
C GLU A 15 37.02 0.21 40.25
N LEU A 16 36.72 -0.83 41.05
CA LEU A 16 35.95 -1.99 40.60
C LEU A 16 34.50 -1.60 40.33
N ASN A 17 33.87 -0.79 41.19
CA ASN A 17 32.55 -0.23 40.95
C ASN A 17 32.53 0.68 39.71
N ASN A 18 33.54 1.52 39.53
CA ASN A 18 33.59 2.41 38.37
C ASN A 18 33.78 1.62 37.07
N SER A 19 34.64 0.60 37.09
CA SER A 19 34.83 -0.32 35.96
C SER A 19 33.56 -1.09 35.61
N ASN A 20 32.80 -1.54 36.62
CA ASN A 20 31.53 -2.22 36.41
C ASN A 20 30.50 -1.29 35.75
N LYS A 21 30.39 -0.03 36.21
CA LYS A 21 29.52 0.97 35.57
C LYS A 21 29.91 1.22 34.11
N THR A 22 31.20 1.36 33.82
CA THR A 22 31.69 1.54 32.46
C THR A 22 31.36 0.34 31.57
N ARG A 23 31.53 -0.89 32.08
CA ARG A 23 31.17 -2.12 31.35
C ARG A 23 29.68 -2.20 31.06
N GLU A 24 28.83 -1.83 32.02
CA GLU A 24 27.38 -1.81 31.84
C GLU A 24 26.96 -0.82 30.74
N ILE A 25 27.52 0.40 30.77
CA ILE A 25 27.30 1.41 29.73
C ILE A 25 27.73 0.90 28.35
N LEU A 26 28.92 0.29 28.26
CA LEU A 26 29.43 -0.27 27.00
C LEU A 26 28.57 -1.43 26.49
N SER A 27 28.09 -2.30 27.38
CA SER A 27 27.19 -3.41 27.03
C SER A 27 25.87 -2.88 26.46
N ASN A 28 25.25 -1.89 27.12
CA ASN A 28 24.02 -1.27 26.66
C ASN A 28 24.21 -0.61 25.29
N ARG A 29 25.31 0.14 25.11
CA ARG A 29 25.64 0.76 23.82
C ARG A 29 25.87 -0.26 22.72
N ASN A 30 26.56 -1.36 23.01
CA ASN A 30 26.77 -2.44 22.05
C ASN A 30 25.46 -3.11 21.64
N GLN A 31 24.54 -3.30 22.58
CA GLN A 31 23.20 -3.82 22.28
C GLN A 31 22.41 -2.85 21.40
N THR A 32 22.41 -1.54 21.69
CA THR A 32 21.77 -0.53 20.85
C THR A 32 22.35 -0.52 19.44
N LEU A 33 23.68 -0.52 19.30
CA LEU A 33 24.35 -0.56 18.00
C LEU A 33 24.03 -1.85 17.24
N SER A 34 23.95 -2.99 17.93
CA SER A 34 23.58 -4.26 17.30
C SER A 34 22.15 -4.23 16.77
N ASN A 35 21.21 -3.62 17.50
CA ASN A 35 19.83 -3.47 17.04
C ASN A 35 19.76 -2.53 15.82
N GLN A 36 20.42 -1.37 15.90
CA GLN A 36 20.49 -0.42 14.78
C GLN A 36 21.10 -1.04 13.52
N ASN A 37 22.19 -1.81 13.65
CA ASN A 37 22.78 -2.50 12.52
C ASN A 37 21.83 -3.54 11.91
N ARG A 38 21.00 -4.21 12.72
CA ARG A 38 19.99 -5.15 12.22
C ARG A 38 18.93 -4.39 11.42
N ASP A 39 18.42 -3.30 11.97
CA ASP A 39 17.41 -2.47 11.32
C ASP A 39 17.91 -1.92 9.98
N PHE A 40 19.13 -1.38 9.93
CA PHE A 40 19.76 -0.93 8.68
C PHE A 40 19.96 -2.06 7.67
N THR A 41 20.32 -3.25 8.13
CA THR A 41 20.48 -4.42 7.25
C THR A 41 19.14 -4.81 6.61
N ASP A 42 18.07 -4.77 7.38
CA ASP A 42 16.73 -5.12 6.91
C ASP A 42 16.18 -4.04 5.95
N ASP A 43 16.42 -2.76 6.24
CA ASP A 43 16.08 -1.65 5.36
C ASP A 43 16.83 -1.73 4.02
N LEU A 44 18.12 -2.08 4.06
CA LEU A 44 18.93 -2.24 2.85
C LEU A 44 18.43 -3.39 1.99
N LYS A 45 18.05 -4.54 2.58
CA LYS A 45 17.43 -5.65 1.87
C LYS A 45 16.09 -5.24 1.24
N ARG A 46 15.25 -4.50 1.97
CA ARG A 46 13.97 -4.00 1.45
C ARG A 46 14.19 -3.06 0.27
N SER A 47 15.09 -2.09 0.41
CA SER A 47 15.43 -1.13 -0.66
C SER A 47 15.95 -1.81 -1.92
N GLN A 48 16.86 -2.79 -1.79
CA GLN A 48 17.37 -3.57 -2.93
C GLN A 48 16.26 -4.35 -3.64
N LYS A 49 15.35 -4.96 -2.88
CA LYS A 49 14.20 -5.68 -3.42
C LYS A 49 13.25 -4.74 -4.16
N ASN A 50 12.91 -3.60 -3.57
CA ASN A 50 12.05 -2.59 -4.16
C ASN A 50 12.66 -2.05 -5.46
N LYS A 51 13.98 -1.75 -5.46
CA LYS A 51 14.72 -1.36 -6.68
C LYS A 51 14.62 -2.41 -7.78
N LYS A 52 14.82 -3.69 -7.46
CA LYS A 52 14.74 -4.79 -8.44
C LYS A 52 13.33 -4.91 -9.03
N ARG A 53 12.29 -4.77 -8.19
CA ARG A 53 10.88 -4.76 -8.62
C ARG A 53 10.59 -3.58 -9.55
N LEU A 54 11.00 -2.38 -9.17
CA LEU A 54 10.83 -1.16 -9.97
C LEU A 54 11.47 -1.29 -11.35
N LEU A 55 12.74 -1.73 -11.41
CA LEU A 55 13.42 -1.93 -12.68
C LEU A 55 12.70 -2.93 -13.58
N LYS A 56 12.16 -4.01 -13.00
CA LYS A 56 11.35 -4.99 -13.73
C LYS A 56 10.10 -4.33 -14.32
N ILE A 57 9.33 -3.59 -13.50
CA ILE A 57 8.10 -2.93 -13.93
C ILE A 57 8.38 -1.92 -15.05
N ILE A 58 9.37 -1.05 -14.88
CA ILE A 58 9.75 -0.03 -15.87
C ILE A 58 10.14 -0.70 -17.19
N ASN A 59 10.94 -1.77 -17.16
CA ASN A 59 11.35 -2.47 -18.36
C ASN A 59 10.17 -3.16 -19.08
N GLU A 60 9.23 -3.74 -18.34
CA GLU A 60 8.05 -4.42 -18.89
C GLU A 60 6.99 -3.44 -19.44
N LYS A 61 7.00 -2.20 -18.97
CA LYS A 61 5.96 -1.20 -19.26
C LYS A 61 6.50 0.08 -19.91
N LYS A 62 7.73 0.04 -20.45
CA LYS A 62 8.47 1.21 -20.96
C LYS A 62 7.71 2.09 -21.97
N ASP A 63 6.80 1.49 -22.75
CA ASP A 63 6.04 2.17 -23.81
C ASP A 63 4.61 2.50 -23.37
N LYS A 64 4.27 2.31 -22.09
CA LYS A 64 2.93 2.57 -21.56
C LYS A 64 2.89 3.89 -20.81
N SER A 65 1.72 4.55 -20.86
CA SER A 65 1.45 5.70 -20.01
C SER A 65 1.49 5.29 -18.54
N CYS A 66 2.16 6.08 -17.72
CA CYS A 66 2.37 5.82 -16.31
C CYS A 66 2.08 7.07 -15.50
N ASP A 67 1.24 6.92 -14.50
CA ASP A 67 0.98 7.91 -13.47
C ASP A 67 1.52 7.43 -12.12
N LEU A 68 1.71 8.37 -11.21
CA LEU A 68 2.17 8.12 -9.84
C LEU A 68 1.07 8.52 -8.87
N ALA A 69 0.87 7.71 -7.84
CA ALA A 69 0.02 8.03 -6.72
C ALA A 69 0.71 7.66 -5.39
N ILE A 70 0.17 8.16 -4.29
CA ILE A 70 0.67 7.86 -2.94
C ILE A 70 -0.45 7.15 -2.18
N THR A 71 -0.14 6.02 -1.54
CA THR A 71 -1.09 5.32 -0.67
C THR A 71 -1.31 6.09 0.62
N SER A 72 -2.33 5.72 1.41
CA SER A 72 -2.55 6.27 2.76
C SER A 72 -1.43 5.96 3.77
N LYS A 73 -0.36 5.28 3.36
CA LYS A 73 0.81 4.93 4.18
C LYS A 73 2.11 5.52 3.61
N ASP A 74 1.99 6.57 2.81
CA ASP A 74 3.11 7.28 2.19
C ASP A 74 3.96 6.39 1.25
N GLU A 75 3.38 5.31 0.73
CA GLU A 75 4.03 4.48 -0.29
C GLU A 75 3.73 5.03 -1.68
N ILE A 76 4.77 5.21 -2.49
CA ILE A 76 4.64 5.53 -3.91
C ILE A 76 4.20 4.29 -4.68
N VAL A 77 3.16 4.45 -5.50
CA VAL A 77 2.64 3.41 -6.41
C VAL A 77 2.66 3.91 -7.85
N TYR A 78 2.80 2.97 -8.78
CA TYR A 78 2.84 3.21 -10.21
C TYR A 78 1.56 2.69 -10.84
N ILE A 79 0.88 3.52 -11.60
CA ILE A 79 -0.39 3.18 -12.24
C ILE A 79 -0.19 3.24 -13.74
N PHE A 80 -0.33 2.10 -14.41
CA PHE A 80 -0.20 2.00 -15.85
C PHE A 80 -1.57 1.86 -16.50
N THR A 81 -1.78 2.62 -17.55
CA THR A 81 -3.00 2.55 -18.36
C THR A 81 -2.71 1.75 -19.62
N SER A 82 -3.60 0.82 -19.98
CA SER A 82 -3.55 0.15 -21.28
C SER A 82 -4.93 -0.24 -21.79
N GLY A 83 -5.01 -0.47 -23.10
CA GLY A 83 -6.25 -0.81 -23.78
C GLY A 83 -6.88 0.40 -24.48
N THR A 84 -7.74 0.12 -25.46
CA THR A 84 -8.44 1.12 -26.26
C THR A 84 -9.94 1.08 -26.05
N TYR A 85 -10.54 -0.12 -26.09
CA TYR A 85 -11.98 -0.32 -25.90
C TYR A 85 -12.35 -0.76 -24.47
N PHE A 86 -11.51 -1.62 -23.89
CA PHE A 86 -11.53 -1.93 -22.46
C PHE A 86 -10.25 -1.37 -21.88
N ILE A 87 -10.39 -0.39 -20.99
CA ILE A 87 -9.27 0.29 -20.39
C ILE A 87 -8.93 -0.42 -19.08
N SER A 88 -7.68 -0.82 -18.97
CA SER A 88 -7.09 -1.44 -17.78
C SER A 88 -6.20 -0.43 -17.08
N LEU A 89 -6.47 -0.18 -15.80
CA LEU A 89 -5.56 0.50 -14.88
C LEU A 89 -4.89 -0.55 -14.00
N GLN A 90 -3.57 -0.61 -14.05
CA GLN A 90 -2.78 -1.58 -13.30
C GLN A 90 -1.89 -0.87 -12.28
N LEU A 91 -2.14 -1.10 -11.00
CA LEU A 91 -1.35 -0.54 -9.91
C LEU A 91 -0.23 -1.50 -9.50
N TYR A 92 0.98 -0.95 -9.35
CA TYR A 92 2.14 -1.65 -8.81
C TYR A 92 2.69 -0.90 -7.60
N GLY A 93 2.64 -1.54 -6.44
CA GLY A 93 3.23 -1.05 -5.21
C GLY A 93 4.71 -1.37 -5.13
N THR A 94 5.49 -0.44 -4.61
CA THR A 94 6.94 -0.59 -4.45
C THR A 94 7.29 -1.58 -3.35
N ASP A 95 6.46 -1.65 -2.30
CA ASP A 95 6.62 -2.55 -1.16
C ASP A 95 5.92 -3.89 -1.33
N SER A 96 5.25 -4.10 -2.46
CA SER A 96 4.58 -5.37 -2.76
C SER A 96 5.52 -6.43 -3.33
N ASN A 97 5.07 -7.68 -3.27
CA ASN A 97 5.78 -8.85 -3.78
C ASN A 97 5.03 -9.56 -4.91
N HIS A 98 3.89 -9.04 -5.34
CA HIS A 98 3.08 -9.73 -6.33
C HIS A 98 3.74 -9.69 -7.72
N ALA A 99 3.76 -10.81 -8.45
CA ALA A 99 4.56 -10.92 -9.67
C ALA A 99 4.06 -10.05 -10.84
N TRP A 100 2.78 -9.69 -10.81
CA TRP A 100 2.07 -8.89 -11.81
C TRP A 100 1.58 -7.57 -11.18
N SER A 101 0.38 -7.12 -11.51
CA SER A 101 -0.28 -6.00 -10.85
C SER A 101 -0.66 -6.36 -9.41
N ASP A 102 -0.63 -5.37 -8.53
CA ASP A 102 -1.09 -5.48 -7.15
C ASP A 102 -2.60 -5.24 -7.03
N SER A 103 -3.12 -4.39 -7.91
CA SER A 103 -4.55 -4.22 -8.14
C SER A 103 -4.79 -3.80 -9.59
N GLU A 104 -5.97 -4.12 -10.10
CA GLU A 104 -6.37 -3.82 -11.47
C GLU A 104 -7.83 -3.39 -11.51
N ILE A 105 -8.13 -2.34 -12.29
CA ILE A 105 -9.49 -1.96 -12.66
C ILE A 105 -9.62 -2.14 -14.16
N LEU A 106 -10.62 -2.90 -14.58
CA LEU A 106 -11.10 -2.90 -15.96
C LEU A 106 -12.35 -2.05 -16.05
N TYR A 107 -12.38 -1.13 -17.00
CA TYR A 107 -13.55 -0.28 -17.24
C TYR A 107 -13.76 0.01 -18.73
N SER A 108 -14.99 0.36 -19.05
CA SER A 108 -15.43 0.75 -20.38
C SER A 108 -16.13 2.11 -20.34
N ILE A 109 -15.92 2.89 -21.39
CA ILE A 109 -16.49 4.23 -21.54
C ILE A 109 -17.73 4.13 -22.42
N HIS A 110 -18.79 4.80 -22.00
CA HIS A 110 -20.11 4.78 -22.62
C HIS A 110 -20.70 6.20 -22.69
N GLY A 111 -21.82 6.32 -23.40
CA GLY A 111 -22.53 7.57 -23.61
C GLY A 111 -22.11 8.28 -24.90
N PHE A 112 -23.00 9.11 -25.43
CA PHE A 112 -22.75 9.87 -26.66
C PHE A 112 -21.61 10.90 -26.52
N LYS A 113 -21.28 11.27 -25.27
CA LYS A 113 -20.20 12.19 -24.92
C LYS A 113 -19.08 11.54 -24.11
N GLU A 114 -19.05 10.21 -24.06
CA GLU A 114 -18.05 9.48 -23.26
C GLU A 114 -18.07 9.87 -21.77
N ASP A 115 -19.25 10.28 -21.28
CA ASP A 115 -19.47 10.86 -19.96
C ASP A 115 -20.01 9.85 -18.93
N ILE A 116 -20.09 8.58 -19.29
CA ILE A 116 -20.55 7.49 -18.42
C ILE A 116 -19.50 6.38 -18.46
N VAL A 117 -19.10 5.88 -17.30
CA VAL A 117 -18.11 4.81 -17.20
C VAL A 117 -18.65 3.61 -16.46
N LYS A 118 -18.42 2.42 -17.02
CA LYS A 118 -18.72 1.15 -16.37
C LYS A 118 -17.46 0.51 -15.82
N ILE A 119 -17.44 0.18 -14.53
CA ILE A 119 -16.45 -0.72 -13.93
C ILE A 119 -16.87 -2.15 -14.29
N ASP A 120 -16.01 -2.83 -15.06
CA ASP A 120 -16.19 -4.21 -15.48
C ASP A 120 -15.58 -5.20 -14.48
N SER A 121 -14.42 -4.86 -13.90
CA SER A 121 -13.84 -5.62 -12.78
C SER A 121 -12.93 -4.76 -11.90
N LEU A 122 -12.78 -5.20 -10.64
CA LEU A 122 -11.77 -4.72 -9.71
C LEU A 122 -11.09 -5.92 -9.05
N ASP A 123 -9.81 -6.10 -9.34
CA ASP A 123 -9.00 -7.17 -8.79
C ASP A 123 -7.98 -6.63 -7.78
N SER A 124 -7.78 -7.37 -6.69
CA SER A 124 -6.76 -7.06 -5.67
C SER A 124 -5.99 -8.31 -5.32
N ASN A 125 -4.71 -8.33 -5.70
CA ASN A 125 -3.81 -9.45 -5.41
C ASN A 125 -3.18 -9.38 -4.01
N THR A 126 -3.55 -8.38 -3.21
CA THR A 126 -3.04 -8.21 -1.85
C THR A 126 -4.10 -8.49 -0.79
N LYS A 127 -3.68 -9.18 0.28
CA LYS A 127 -4.57 -9.59 1.38
C LYS A 127 -5.27 -8.42 2.08
N ARG A 128 -4.60 -7.26 2.15
CA ARG A 128 -5.08 -6.07 2.90
C ARG A 128 -5.85 -5.08 2.02
N LYS A 129 -5.95 -5.29 0.70
CA LYS A 129 -6.79 -4.52 -0.26
C LYS A 129 -6.56 -3.00 -0.29
N GLY A 130 -5.52 -2.48 0.38
CA GLY A 130 -5.21 -1.05 0.41
C GLY A 130 -4.84 -0.49 -0.97
N TYR A 131 -4.24 -1.31 -1.82
CA TYR A 131 -3.95 -0.92 -3.20
C TYR A 131 -5.22 -0.79 -4.05
N ALA A 132 -6.22 -1.67 -3.88
CA ALA A 132 -7.50 -1.50 -4.57
C ALA A 132 -8.20 -0.20 -4.17
N ARG A 133 -8.13 0.18 -2.88
CA ARG A 133 -8.63 1.49 -2.44
C ARG A 133 -7.88 2.64 -3.11
N THR A 134 -6.55 2.58 -3.12
CA THR A 134 -5.71 3.63 -3.74
C THR A 134 -6.01 3.76 -5.23
N LEU A 135 -6.11 2.63 -5.94
CA LEU A 135 -6.43 2.60 -7.36
C LEU A 135 -7.83 3.14 -7.65
N MET A 136 -8.82 2.83 -6.81
CA MET A 136 -10.19 3.32 -6.99
C MET A 136 -10.30 4.82 -6.72
N ILE A 137 -9.59 5.35 -5.71
CA ILE A 137 -9.53 6.80 -5.46
C ILE A 137 -8.92 7.51 -6.67
N TYR A 138 -7.76 7.02 -7.13
CA TYR A 138 -7.10 7.53 -8.33
C TYR A 138 -8.03 7.51 -9.55
N PHE A 139 -8.73 6.39 -9.77
CA PHE A 139 -9.68 6.23 -10.86
C PHE A 139 -10.82 7.27 -10.78
N ILE A 140 -11.45 7.44 -9.61
CA ILE A 140 -12.53 8.44 -9.41
C ILE A 140 -12.02 9.86 -9.70
N GLU A 141 -10.82 10.22 -9.24
CA GLU A 141 -10.22 11.52 -9.51
C GLU A 141 -10.00 11.73 -11.01
N LYS A 142 -9.47 10.72 -11.72
CA LYS A 142 -9.33 10.78 -13.18
C LYS A 142 -10.64 10.90 -13.92
N MET A 143 -11.68 10.20 -13.48
CA MET A 143 -13.01 10.31 -14.09
C MET A 143 -13.59 11.73 -13.88
N LYS A 144 -13.36 12.35 -12.72
CA LYS A 144 -13.73 13.75 -12.48
C LYS A 144 -12.97 14.73 -13.39
N GLU A 145 -11.66 14.56 -13.55
CA GLU A 145 -10.83 15.36 -14.47
C GLU A 145 -11.34 15.28 -15.91
N GLN A 146 -11.81 14.10 -16.33
CA GLN A 146 -12.36 13.83 -17.65
C GLN A 146 -13.81 14.27 -17.83
N LYS A 147 -14.44 14.85 -16.80
CA LYS A 147 -15.86 15.23 -16.83
C LYS A 147 -16.80 14.05 -17.11
N VAL A 148 -16.50 12.90 -16.52
CA VAL A 148 -17.43 11.75 -16.42
C VAL A 148 -18.49 12.02 -15.36
N THR A 149 -19.75 11.92 -15.74
CA THR A 149 -20.92 12.27 -14.89
C THR A 149 -21.42 11.10 -14.05
N GLU A 150 -21.20 9.88 -14.52
CA GLU A 150 -21.66 8.67 -13.84
C GLU A 150 -20.60 7.57 -13.94
N ILE A 151 -20.33 6.93 -12.80
CA ILE A 151 -19.61 5.66 -12.72
C ILE A 151 -20.59 4.60 -12.24
N TYR A 152 -20.68 3.47 -12.93
CA TYR A 152 -21.54 2.36 -12.52
C TYR A 152 -20.86 1.00 -12.71
N GLY A 153 -21.47 -0.06 -12.21
CA GLY A 153 -20.99 -1.43 -12.41
C GLY A 153 -21.91 -2.45 -11.75
N ASP A 154 -21.46 -3.69 -11.73
CA ASP A 154 -22.21 -4.82 -11.21
C ASP A 154 -21.47 -5.48 -10.04
N LEU A 155 -22.18 -5.81 -8.97
CA LEU A 155 -21.70 -6.75 -7.95
C LEU A 155 -22.06 -8.15 -8.42
N SER A 156 -21.07 -8.87 -8.92
CA SER A 156 -21.28 -10.15 -9.60
C SER A 156 -21.72 -11.26 -8.62
N PRO A 157 -22.55 -12.21 -9.06
CA PRO A 157 -22.88 -13.39 -8.26
C PRO A 157 -21.68 -14.23 -7.83
N VAL A 158 -20.59 -14.20 -8.59
CA VAL A 158 -19.35 -14.91 -8.21
C VAL A 158 -18.71 -14.30 -6.96
N ASP A 159 -19.00 -13.03 -6.68
CA ASP A 159 -18.48 -12.29 -5.54
C ASP A 159 -19.44 -12.27 -4.35
N LYS A 160 -20.56 -13.01 -4.40
CA LYS A 160 -21.60 -12.98 -3.36
C LYS A 160 -21.03 -13.18 -1.95
N ASN A 161 -20.10 -14.13 -1.79
CA ASN A 161 -19.47 -14.44 -0.50
C ASN A 161 -18.52 -13.32 -0.01
N SER A 162 -18.24 -12.34 -0.86
CA SER A 162 -17.41 -11.17 -0.62
C SER A 162 -18.24 -9.89 -0.42
N PHE A 163 -19.57 -9.93 -0.53
CA PHE A 163 -20.41 -8.74 -0.43
C PHE A 163 -20.27 -8.01 0.91
N ASP A 164 -20.08 -8.73 2.01
CA ASP A 164 -19.89 -8.17 3.36
C ASP A 164 -18.71 -7.20 3.47
N TRP A 165 -17.72 -7.31 2.58
CA TRP A 165 -16.62 -6.35 2.53
C TRP A 165 -16.66 -5.46 1.28
N LEU A 166 -17.17 -5.97 0.14
CA LEU A 166 -17.25 -5.23 -1.12
C LEU A 166 -18.21 -4.05 -1.00
N ILE A 167 -19.38 -4.26 -0.40
CA ILE A 167 -20.39 -3.21 -0.26
C ILE A 167 -19.84 -2.07 0.62
N PRO A 168 -19.36 -2.32 1.86
CA PRO A 168 -18.74 -1.26 2.65
C PRO A 168 -17.54 -0.61 1.96
N PHE A 169 -16.76 -1.37 1.18
CA PHE A 169 -15.64 -0.82 0.42
C PHE A 169 -16.10 0.23 -0.60
N TYR A 170 -17.08 -0.09 -1.45
CA TYR A 170 -17.61 0.84 -2.45
C TYR A 170 -18.36 2.01 -1.82
N GLU A 171 -19.19 1.75 -0.80
CA GLU A 171 -19.93 2.80 -0.08
C GLU A 171 -18.99 3.79 0.60
N SER A 172 -17.87 3.32 1.18
CA SER A 172 -16.85 4.20 1.76
C SER A 172 -16.10 5.09 0.76
N LEU A 173 -16.35 4.91 -0.54
CA LEU A 173 -15.83 5.72 -1.64
C LEU A 173 -16.93 6.57 -2.30
N GLY A 174 -18.16 6.52 -1.78
CA GLY A 174 -19.29 7.33 -2.26
C GLY A 174 -20.20 6.63 -3.27
N PHE A 175 -20.01 5.34 -3.52
CA PHE A 175 -20.97 4.57 -4.34
C PHE A 175 -22.23 4.25 -3.55
N THR A 176 -23.36 4.24 -4.24
CA THR A 176 -24.57 3.57 -3.77
C THR A 176 -24.57 2.13 -4.26
N CYS A 177 -24.70 1.18 -3.33
CA CYS A 177 -24.85 -0.24 -3.63
C CYS A 177 -26.32 -0.66 -3.48
N THR A 178 -26.85 -1.39 -4.46
CA THR A 178 -28.22 -1.92 -4.40
C THR A 178 -28.20 -3.42 -4.64
N LEU A 179 -28.72 -4.18 -3.67
CA LEU A 179 -28.98 -5.60 -3.80
C LEU A 179 -30.49 -5.82 -4.06
N PRO A 180 -30.87 -6.58 -5.09
CA PRO A 180 -32.23 -7.08 -5.26
C PRO A 180 -32.52 -8.18 -4.22
N THR A 181 -33.79 -8.56 -4.13
CA THR A 181 -34.35 -9.42 -3.07
C THR A 181 -33.66 -10.79 -2.89
N ASP A 182 -32.99 -11.30 -3.92
CA ASP A 182 -32.28 -12.58 -3.85
C ASP A 182 -30.83 -12.47 -3.32
N ASN A 183 -30.33 -11.24 -3.14
CA ASN A 183 -28.96 -10.91 -2.72
C ASN A 183 -27.89 -11.70 -3.49
N LYS A 184 -28.17 -12.04 -4.76
CA LYS A 184 -27.23 -12.82 -5.61
C LYS A 184 -26.47 -11.95 -6.57
N PHE A 185 -26.97 -10.78 -6.92
CA PHE A 185 -26.26 -9.81 -7.72
C PHE A 185 -26.51 -8.44 -7.10
N GLY A 186 -25.77 -7.43 -7.53
CA GLY A 186 -26.04 -6.06 -7.12
C GLY A 186 -25.61 -5.08 -8.18
N LYS A 187 -25.95 -3.82 -7.96
CA LYS A 187 -25.49 -2.71 -8.77
C LYS A 187 -24.72 -1.73 -7.90
N LEU A 188 -23.66 -1.18 -8.45
CA LEU A 188 -22.92 -0.06 -7.87
C LEU A 188 -23.07 1.15 -8.79
N ARG A 189 -23.30 2.32 -8.20
CA ARG A 189 -23.47 3.57 -8.94
C ARG A 189 -22.97 4.76 -8.15
N MET A 190 -22.29 5.68 -8.83
CA MET A 190 -21.80 6.95 -8.28
C MET A 190 -22.07 8.04 -9.32
N TYR A 191 -22.73 9.11 -8.89
CA TYR A 191 -22.87 10.33 -9.68
C TYR A 191 -21.76 11.30 -9.30
N LEU A 192 -21.06 11.82 -10.29
CA LEU A 192 -19.98 12.78 -10.12
C LEU A 192 -20.52 14.18 -10.39
N ASN A 193 -20.48 15.02 -9.35
CA ASN A 193 -20.74 16.45 -9.48
C ASN A 193 -19.40 17.18 -9.62
N TYR A 194 -19.37 18.18 -10.50
CA TYR A 194 -18.23 19.09 -10.63
C TYR A 194 -18.56 20.37 -9.87
N GLU A 195 -17.75 20.69 -8.87
CA GLU A 195 -17.70 22.04 -8.28
C GLU A 195 -16.72 22.92 -9.06
#